data_AF-A0A4Q6AK74-F1
#
_entry.id   AF-A0A4Q6AK74-F1
#
_cell.length_a   1.000
_cell.length_b   1.000
_cell.length_c   1.000
_cell.angle_alpha   90.00
_cell.angle_beta   90.00
_cell.angle_gamma   90.00
#
_symmetry.space_group_name_H-M   'P 1'
#
loop_
_entity.id
_entity.type
_entity.pdbx_description
1 polymer ?
#
loop_
_entity_poly.entity_id
_entity_poly.type
_entity_poly.pdbx_seq_one_letter_code
_entity_poly.pdbx_strand_id
1 'polypeptide(L)'
;MAYKHNALKICITMSCLFGLSCAQPPSLEAYKKAKIGKDFEANPGQTQDDKDEIDTEIDTLPMDDDKPTDQKDPVVPGDKDKEKDPVVPGDKDKEKDPVVPVPDTNNGAATPSGNALIPAGRGAQVPWTEYQAENGKTNATVIGPNRTRYDANFIEAEAIGRKAVRLAKTGDYVSIVTSKPANSIVVRLSIPDSSGGGGISSTIGVYVNGKRVKSLAVTSKYSWVYGGEDIKTPNEPGRGQPHAFFDEARALLDNIPAGAEVKLQKDAEDNAAFYVVDLIDMEQVAAPLTMPAGYVSVADHGMRPDDGVDDALPLQKAIDAVQGTTKKLWIPAGTYQMNSLLAPGGDPYKEPMGISLKGVTLQGAGMWHTTLKGKKLSFYCWGEGGCTFKDFAMLGETDRRDDNTPDNAFNGGLGTDTVVENIWAEHFKVGMWVGTDKDQFGTKNLKVSNSRFRNLYADGINLDNGTQNSSVTNVHFRNTGDDAMALWAYKGAGDRPNSGNVVSNVTSQMPWRANCFAVYGGTSGGALRFHTLQGDVKNIKAENIDIIDSTFQGIHFESDGHNFSNLSLKNIKVSGSGTSGIAASGYASGKASMEGVTVTTSAGGALNLGGTASSFLERLSGNSGW
;
A
#
# COMPACT_ATOMS: atom_id res chain seq x y z
N MET A 1 -14.20 -39.16 -9.51
CA MET A 1 -13.07 -39.26 -8.55
C MET A 1 -13.23 -38.14 -7.53
N ALA A 2 -12.99 -38.40 -6.25
CA ALA A 2 -13.15 -37.38 -5.21
C ALA A 2 -11.91 -36.47 -5.13
N TYR A 3 -12.09 -35.17 -5.38
CA TYR A 3 -11.04 -34.19 -5.12
C TYR A 3 -10.86 -34.03 -3.61
N LYS A 4 -9.65 -34.28 -3.12
CA LYS A 4 -9.29 -33.95 -1.74
C LYS A 4 -9.15 -32.43 -1.63
N HIS A 5 -10.03 -31.79 -0.87
CA HIS A 5 -9.85 -30.40 -0.47
C HIS A 5 -8.62 -30.31 0.43
N ASN A 6 -7.51 -29.79 -0.10
CA ASN A 6 -6.36 -29.45 0.70
C ASN A 6 -6.73 -28.26 1.60
N ALA A 7 -6.62 -28.45 2.92
CA ALA A 7 -6.76 -27.34 3.86
C ALA A 7 -5.69 -26.27 3.59
N LEU A 8 -6.06 -25.00 3.68
CA LEU A 8 -5.16 -23.87 3.48
C LEU A 8 -4.17 -23.80 4.66
N LYS A 9 -3.01 -24.46 4.52
CA LYS A 9 -1.94 -24.46 5.52
C LYS A 9 -1.19 -23.13 5.51
N ILE A 10 -1.76 -22.16 6.22
CA ILE A 10 -1.15 -20.85 6.46
C ILE A 10 0.00 -20.99 7.48
N CYS A 11 1.19 -21.37 7.02
CA CYS A 11 2.42 -21.30 7.82
C CYS A 11 2.96 -19.86 7.84
N ILE A 12 2.33 -18.99 8.63
CA ILE A 12 2.70 -17.57 8.74
C ILE A 12 3.86 -17.35 9.72
N THR A 13 4.99 -16.88 9.19
CA THR A 13 6.15 -16.32 9.92
C THR A 13 6.21 -14.81 9.76
N MET A 14 5.10 -14.12 10.05
CA MET A 14 4.96 -12.68 9.87
C MET A 14 5.32 -11.87 11.11
N SER A 15 5.72 -10.62 10.86
CA SER A 15 5.79 -9.53 11.85
C SER A 15 4.95 -8.35 11.35
N CYS A 16 4.01 -7.88 12.17
CA CYS A 16 3.27 -6.64 11.97
C CYS A 16 3.55 -5.72 13.15
N LEU A 17 4.05 -4.51 12.89
CA LEU A 17 4.05 -3.41 13.87
C LEU A 17 2.75 -2.62 13.64
N PHE A 18 1.79 -2.80 14.55
CA PHE A 18 0.38 -2.47 14.31
C PHE A 18 0.15 -1.04 13.82
N GLY A 19 -0.42 -0.92 12.62
CA GLY A 19 -1.08 0.28 12.10
C GLY A 19 -2.40 0.58 12.81
N LEU A 20 -3.16 1.56 12.32
CA LEU A 20 -4.49 1.88 12.84
C LEU A 20 -5.53 0.86 12.38
N SER A 21 -6.58 0.63 13.17
CA SER A 21 -7.75 -0.15 12.77
C SER A 21 -8.94 0.78 12.59
N CYS A 22 -9.52 0.82 11.38
CA CYS A 22 -10.67 1.67 11.06
C CYS A 22 -11.92 1.33 11.91
N ALA A 23 -12.77 2.32 12.10
CA ALA A 23 -14.17 2.15 12.52
C ALA A 23 -15.08 2.31 11.30
N GLN A 24 -16.33 1.81 11.37
CA GLN A 24 -17.27 1.87 10.25
C GLN A 24 -17.63 3.32 9.83
N PRO A 25 -17.96 3.55 8.54
CA PRO A 25 -18.29 4.88 8.04
C PRO A 25 -19.62 5.42 8.63
N PRO A 26 -19.73 6.73 8.89
CA PRO A 26 -21.00 7.36 9.23
C PRO A 26 -21.96 7.35 8.03
N SER A 27 -23.26 7.23 8.30
CA SER A 27 -24.26 7.14 7.23
C SER A 27 -24.40 8.44 6.43
N LEU A 28 -24.76 8.30 5.14
CA LEU A 28 -24.92 9.41 4.19
C LEU A 28 -25.99 10.46 4.62
N GLU A 29 -26.82 10.16 5.62
CA GLU A 29 -27.75 11.14 6.19
C GLU A 29 -27.05 12.23 7.03
N ALA A 30 -25.93 11.91 7.67
CA ALA A 30 -25.17 12.88 8.47
C ALA A 30 -24.70 14.06 7.59
N TYR A 31 -24.21 13.75 6.39
CA TYR A 31 -23.75 14.75 5.42
C TYR A 31 -24.88 15.63 4.85
N LYS A 32 -26.14 15.15 4.89
CA LYS A 32 -27.31 15.89 4.40
C LYS A 32 -27.87 16.87 5.44
N LYS A 33 -27.82 16.53 6.74
CA LYS A 33 -28.30 17.44 7.80
C LYS A 33 -27.42 18.68 7.99
N ALA A 34 -26.18 18.67 7.53
CA ALA A 34 -25.29 19.83 7.53
C ALA A 34 -25.63 20.93 6.49
N LYS A 35 -26.64 20.72 5.62
CA LYS A 35 -27.00 21.68 4.55
C LYS A 35 -28.47 22.15 4.55
N ILE A 36 -29.25 21.85 5.59
CA ILE A 36 -30.62 22.36 5.78
C ILE A 36 -30.71 22.92 7.19
N GLY A 37 -30.52 24.24 7.36
CA GLY A 37 -30.42 24.85 8.69
C GLY A 37 -30.07 26.33 8.75
N LYS A 38 -30.38 27.12 7.71
CA LYS A 38 -30.45 28.59 7.79
C LYS A 38 -31.55 29.10 6.87
N ASP A 39 -32.69 29.42 7.44
CA ASP A 39 -33.57 30.43 6.86
C ASP A 39 -32.81 31.76 6.82
N PHE A 40 -32.90 32.47 5.71
CA PHE A 40 -32.42 33.85 5.59
C PHE A 40 -33.59 34.71 5.14
N GLU A 41 -33.93 35.70 5.97
CA GLU A 41 -34.95 36.69 5.64
C GLU A 41 -34.51 37.55 4.45
N ALA A 42 -35.49 37.97 3.65
CA ALA A 42 -35.21 38.74 2.43
C ALA A 42 -34.87 40.20 2.73
N ASN A 43 -33.89 40.75 2.01
CA ASN A 43 -33.89 42.17 1.67
C ASN A 43 -33.17 42.38 0.32
N PRO A 44 -33.72 43.20 -0.61
CA PRO A 44 -33.19 43.31 -1.98
C PRO A 44 -32.28 44.54 -2.17
N GLY A 45 -31.35 44.46 -3.12
CA GLY A 45 -30.69 45.66 -3.64
C GLY A 45 -29.47 45.42 -4.55
N GLN A 46 -29.60 45.87 -5.81
CA GLN A 46 -28.52 46.43 -6.65
C GLN A 46 -27.33 45.54 -7.08
N THR A 47 -26.68 45.72 -8.25
CA THR A 47 -27.14 46.09 -9.60
C THR A 47 -26.17 45.44 -10.62
N GLN A 48 -26.34 45.67 -11.93
CA GLN A 48 -25.56 45.06 -13.02
C GLN A 48 -24.25 45.85 -13.33
N ASP A 49 -23.52 45.37 -14.35
CA ASP A 49 -22.35 45.97 -15.05
C ASP A 49 -20.98 45.65 -14.42
N ASP A 50 -19.86 45.40 -15.14
CA ASP A 50 -19.63 45.41 -16.61
C ASP A 50 -18.40 44.55 -17.06
N LYS A 51 -18.32 44.21 -18.36
CA LYS A 51 -17.18 44.13 -19.35
C LYS A 51 -15.69 43.93 -18.90
N ASP A 52 -14.74 43.43 -19.70
CA ASP A 52 -14.64 42.79 -21.05
C ASP A 52 -13.23 42.14 -21.23
N GLU A 53 -12.88 41.72 -22.46
CA GLU A 53 -11.57 41.30 -23.03
C GLU A 53 -11.14 39.80 -22.78
N ILE A 54 -10.91 38.92 -23.78
CA ILE A 54 -10.12 38.93 -25.07
C ILE A 54 -8.66 38.49 -24.79
N ASP A 55 -8.00 37.58 -25.55
CA ASP A 55 -8.19 37.14 -26.94
C ASP A 55 -7.97 35.62 -27.20
N THR A 56 -8.23 35.17 -28.44
CA THR A 56 -7.81 33.87 -28.99
C THR A 56 -7.40 34.00 -30.46
N GLU A 57 -6.16 33.63 -30.82
CA GLU A 57 -5.75 33.48 -32.23
C GLU A 57 -5.71 32.02 -32.67
N ILE A 58 -6.25 31.77 -33.87
CA ILE A 58 -6.15 30.53 -34.65
C ILE A 58 -5.65 30.95 -36.04
N ASP A 59 -4.62 30.29 -36.56
CA ASP A 59 -4.21 30.43 -37.97
C ASP A 59 -4.76 29.26 -38.81
N THR A 60 -4.99 29.48 -40.12
CA THR A 60 -6.10 28.81 -40.84
C THR A 60 -5.82 28.45 -42.32
N LEU A 61 -6.74 27.62 -42.87
CA LEU A 61 -7.05 27.40 -44.31
C LEU A 61 -6.21 26.37 -45.11
N PRO A 62 -6.73 25.83 -46.25
CA PRO A 62 -8.12 25.40 -46.52
C PRO A 62 -8.21 24.07 -47.35
N MET A 63 -9.39 23.82 -47.94
CA MET A 63 -9.81 22.82 -48.97
C MET A 63 -10.66 21.66 -48.44
N ASP A 64 -11.76 21.24 -49.09
CA ASP A 64 -12.68 21.93 -50.04
C ASP A 64 -14.01 21.14 -50.07
N ASP A 65 -15.13 21.75 -50.46
CA ASP A 65 -16.46 21.11 -50.51
C ASP A 65 -16.70 20.32 -51.82
N ASP A 66 -17.25 19.10 -51.75
CA ASP A 66 -18.18 18.61 -52.80
C ASP A 66 -19.08 17.40 -52.39
N LYS A 67 -20.33 17.41 -52.89
CA LYS A 67 -21.42 16.38 -52.84
C LYS A 67 -22.58 16.89 -53.72
N PRO A 68 -23.28 16.08 -54.54
CA PRO A 68 -24.17 14.97 -54.09
C PRO A 68 -23.95 13.66 -54.92
N THR A 69 -24.85 12.74 -55.34
CA THR A 69 -26.33 12.57 -55.42
C THR A 69 -26.79 11.11 -55.31
N ASP A 70 -28.00 10.91 -54.78
CA ASP A 70 -29.06 9.95 -55.15
C ASP A 70 -28.78 8.61 -55.85
N GLN A 71 -29.35 7.53 -55.26
CA GLN A 71 -30.50 6.84 -55.87
C GLN A 71 -31.33 6.06 -54.81
N LYS A 72 -32.60 5.77 -55.13
CA LYS A 72 -33.59 5.09 -54.28
C LYS A 72 -34.45 4.10 -55.07
N ASP A 73 -35.26 3.34 -54.31
CA ASP A 73 -36.52 2.67 -54.64
C ASP A 73 -36.46 1.18 -55.07
N PRO A 74 -37.54 0.38 -54.86
CA PRO A 74 -38.88 0.74 -54.38
C PRO A 74 -39.44 -0.02 -53.14
N VAL A 75 -40.64 0.43 -52.75
CA VAL A 75 -41.53 0.03 -51.64
C VAL A 75 -42.27 -1.31 -51.84
N VAL A 76 -42.64 -2.03 -50.75
CA VAL A 76 -44.00 -2.59 -50.47
C VAL A 76 -44.08 -3.16 -49.02
N PRO A 77 -45.21 -2.99 -48.28
CA PRO A 77 -45.33 -3.36 -46.85
C PRO A 77 -46.04 -4.70 -46.59
N GLY A 78 -46.01 -5.17 -45.33
CA GLY A 78 -46.83 -6.29 -44.82
C GLY A 78 -46.88 -6.33 -43.29
N ASP A 79 -48.02 -6.74 -42.73
CA ASP A 79 -48.35 -6.70 -41.29
C ASP A 79 -47.56 -7.67 -40.39
N LYS A 80 -47.53 -7.33 -39.08
CA LYS A 80 -47.88 -8.27 -38.00
C LYS A 80 -48.22 -7.59 -36.67
N ASP A 81 -49.06 -8.27 -35.91
CA ASP A 81 -49.84 -7.74 -34.79
C ASP A 81 -49.08 -7.53 -33.48
N LYS A 82 -49.75 -6.86 -32.52
CA LYS A 82 -49.25 -6.59 -31.17
C LYS A 82 -50.00 -7.39 -30.11
N GLU A 83 -49.32 -8.31 -29.45
CA GLU A 83 -49.53 -8.71 -28.04
C GLU A 83 -48.14 -9.10 -27.49
N LYS A 84 -47.66 -8.51 -26.38
CA LYS A 84 -47.78 -8.99 -24.98
C LYS A 84 -47.19 -10.41 -24.82
N ASP A 85 -46.22 -10.67 -23.94
CA ASP A 85 -45.91 -10.16 -22.59
C ASP A 85 -44.37 -10.12 -22.33
N PRO A 86 -43.86 -9.93 -21.09
CA PRO A 86 -44.15 -8.89 -20.09
C PRO A 86 -42.88 -8.09 -19.70
N VAL A 87 -43.03 -7.08 -18.85
CA VAL A 87 -41.91 -6.34 -18.24
C VAL A 87 -41.19 -7.20 -17.19
N VAL A 88 -39.87 -7.36 -17.33
CA VAL A 88 -39.00 -7.84 -16.24
C VAL A 88 -38.63 -6.63 -15.36
N PRO A 89 -38.95 -6.61 -14.05
CA PRO A 89 -38.51 -5.56 -13.14
C PRO A 89 -36.98 -5.58 -12.99
N GLY A 90 -36.33 -4.42 -13.05
CA GLY A 90 -34.91 -4.31 -12.74
C GLY A 90 -34.69 -4.24 -11.23
N ASP A 91 -33.79 -5.07 -10.70
CA ASP A 91 -33.46 -5.12 -9.27
C ASP A 91 -33.04 -3.74 -8.74
N LYS A 92 -33.72 -3.33 -7.65
CA LYS A 92 -33.48 -2.06 -6.95
C LYS A 92 -33.32 -2.25 -5.45
N ASP A 93 -33.04 -3.48 -5.01
CA ASP A 93 -32.76 -3.78 -3.61
C ASP A 93 -31.35 -3.31 -3.25
N LYS A 94 -31.28 -2.02 -2.93
CA LYS A 94 -30.22 -1.48 -2.08
C LYS A 94 -30.42 -2.02 -0.68
N GLU A 95 -29.72 -3.12 -0.39
CA GLU A 95 -29.59 -3.65 0.96
C GLU A 95 -29.10 -2.54 1.91
N LYS A 96 -29.64 -2.50 3.13
CA LYS A 96 -29.45 -1.40 4.09
C LYS A 96 -28.90 -1.95 5.39
N ASP A 97 -27.58 -1.83 5.57
CA ASP A 97 -26.94 -2.31 6.78
C ASP A 97 -27.35 -1.49 8.01
N PRO A 98 -27.76 -2.13 9.12
CA PRO A 98 -28.16 -1.45 10.34
C PRO A 98 -26.93 -0.99 11.13
N VAL A 99 -26.47 0.24 10.85
CA VAL A 99 -25.31 0.85 11.54
C VAL A 99 -25.51 0.88 13.05
N VAL A 100 -24.64 0.20 13.78
CA VAL A 100 -24.43 0.40 15.23
C VAL A 100 -23.21 1.32 15.40
N PRO A 101 -23.39 2.58 15.85
CA PRO A 101 -22.25 3.49 16.01
C PRO A 101 -21.33 3.02 17.13
N VAL A 102 -20.11 2.59 16.81
CA VAL A 102 -19.01 2.51 17.78
C VAL A 102 -18.45 3.93 17.96
N PRO A 103 -18.49 4.53 19.16
CA PRO A 103 -18.04 5.92 19.34
C PRO A 103 -16.54 6.07 19.12
N ASP A 104 -16.13 6.80 18.08
CA ASP A 104 -14.73 7.14 17.81
C ASP A 104 -14.25 8.25 18.78
N THR A 105 -14.07 7.85 20.04
CA THR A 105 -13.46 8.67 21.09
C THR A 105 -12.39 7.85 21.80
N ASN A 106 -11.23 8.43 22.06
CA ASN A 106 -10.10 7.79 22.74
C ASN A 106 -10.34 7.48 24.24
N ASN A 107 -11.60 7.46 24.69
CA ASN A 107 -12.05 7.27 26.07
C ASN A 107 -11.99 5.78 26.51
N GLY A 108 -10.82 5.15 26.37
CA GLY A 108 -10.60 3.77 26.85
C GLY A 108 -9.34 3.08 26.32
N ALA A 109 -8.81 3.51 25.18
CA ALA A 109 -7.58 2.93 24.63
C ALA A 109 -6.38 3.22 25.54
N ALA A 110 -5.68 2.18 25.99
CA ALA A 110 -4.49 2.33 26.82
C ALA A 110 -3.36 3.06 26.07
N THR A 111 -2.61 3.89 26.81
CA THR A 111 -1.36 4.50 26.33
C THR A 111 -0.43 3.41 25.80
N PRO A 112 0.06 3.50 24.55
CA PRO A 112 0.94 2.49 24.01
C PRO A 112 2.23 2.38 24.83
N SER A 113 2.77 1.17 24.94
CA SER A 113 4.12 0.95 25.47
C SER A 113 5.19 1.58 24.58
N GLY A 114 4.98 1.49 23.25
CA GLY A 114 5.92 1.88 22.19
C GLY A 114 7.19 1.02 22.09
N ASN A 115 7.42 0.11 23.05
CA ASN A 115 8.66 -0.68 23.18
C ASN A 115 8.36 -2.19 23.08
N ALA A 116 7.45 -2.58 22.17
CA ALA A 116 7.03 -3.97 22.00
C ALA A 116 8.18 -4.85 21.46
N LEU A 117 8.66 -5.79 22.27
CA LEU A 117 9.72 -6.72 21.88
C LEU A 117 9.18 -7.76 20.88
N ILE A 118 9.60 -7.63 19.62
CA ILE A 118 9.24 -8.58 18.55
C ILE A 118 9.97 -9.92 18.78
N PRO A 119 9.27 -11.07 18.78
CA PRO A 119 9.92 -12.38 18.88
C PRO A 119 10.88 -12.64 17.72
N ALA A 120 12.09 -13.10 18.04
CA ALA A 120 13.12 -13.42 17.05
C ALA A 120 12.67 -14.52 16.07
N GLY A 121 13.14 -14.44 14.82
CA GLY A 121 12.82 -15.42 13.76
C GLY A 121 11.48 -15.21 13.05
N ARG A 122 10.77 -14.09 13.32
CA ARG A 122 9.59 -13.65 12.56
C ARG A 122 9.95 -12.56 11.55
N GLY A 123 9.21 -12.50 10.44
CA GLY A 123 9.30 -11.42 9.46
C GLY A 123 10.43 -11.54 8.44
N ALA A 124 10.56 -10.51 7.60
CA ALA A 124 11.58 -10.41 6.57
C ALA A 124 13.00 -10.30 7.16
N GLN A 125 13.93 -11.03 6.55
CA GLN A 125 15.35 -10.96 6.82
C GLN A 125 15.95 -9.85 5.96
N VAL A 126 16.31 -8.74 6.61
CA VAL A 126 16.66 -7.47 5.96
C VAL A 126 18.16 -7.16 6.10
N PRO A 127 18.81 -6.53 5.11
CA PRO A 127 20.24 -6.23 5.16
C PRO A 127 20.60 -5.03 6.05
N TRP A 128 19.63 -4.17 6.37
CA TRP A 128 19.83 -3.00 7.23
C TRP A 128 19.76 -3.33 8.72
N THR A 129 20.17 -2.36 9.54
CA THR A 129 19.77 -2.26 10.94
C THR A 129 18.90 -1.01 11.07
N GLU A 130 17.73 -1.18 11.66
CA GLU A 130 16.76 -0.12 11.93
C GLU A 130 17.05 0.48 13.32
N TYR A 131 17.04 1.81 13.40
CA TYR A 131 17.26 2.56 14.64
C TYR A 131 16.11 3.56 14.83
N GLN A 132 15.25 3.28 15.81
CA GLN A 132 14.11 4.12 16.21
C GLN A 132 14.64 5.41 16.88
N ALA A 133 14.22 6.58 16.40
CA ALA A 133 14.91 7.85 16.67
C ALA A 133 14.80 8.33 18.12
N GLU A 134 13.70 8.00 18.80
CA GLU A 134 13.46 8.33 20.21
C GLU A 134 14.35 7.56 21.19
N ASN A 135 15.01 6.49 20.73
CA ASN A 135 16.05 5.78 21.46
C ASN A 135 17.45 6.38 21.21
N GLY A 136 17.55 7.40 20.36
CA GLY A 136 18.77 8.16 20.11
C GLY A 136 19.03 9.27 21.14
N LYS A 137 20.24 9.80 21.12
CA LYS A 137 20.62 10.98 21.91
C LYS A 137 20.12 12.23 21.17
N THR A 138 19.32 13.05 21.83
CA THR A 138 18.76 14.28 21.25
C THR A 138 18.82 15.46 22.23
N ASN A 139 18.87 16.67 21.69
CA ASN A 139 18.61 17.93 22.41
C ASN A 139 17.20 18.49 22.14
N ALA A 140 16.43 17.82 21.26
CA ALA A 140 15.13 18.23 20.78
C ALA A 140 14.00 17.46 21.51
N THR A 141 12.76 17.64 21.07
CA THR A 141 11.60 17.05 21.74
C THR A 141 11.30 15.64 21.26
N VAL A 142 11.45 14.65 22.12
CA VAL A 142 10.80 13.33 21.95
C VAL A 142 9.29 13.52 22.12
N ILE A 143 8.50 13.02 21.17
CA ILE A 143 7.04 13.08 21.17
C ILE A 143 6.43 11.67 21.17
N GLY A 144 5.24 11.53 21.76
CA GLY A 144 4.50 10.28 21.88
C GLY A 144 4.72 9.53 23.20
N PRO A 145 4.15 8.31 23.37
CA PRO A 145 3.42 7.56 22.35
C PRO A 145 1.96 8.00 22.17
N ASN A 146 1.44 7.96 20.93
CA ASN A 146 0.10 8.45 20.61
C ASN A 146 -0.70 7.52 19.67
N ARG A 147 -2.03 7.71 19.61
CA ARG A 147 -2.96 6.97 18.73
C ARG A 147 -4.04 7.87 18.09
N THR A 148 -4.03 9.19 18.37
CA THR A 148 -5.01 10.13 17.80
C THR A 148 -4.90 10.18 16.28
N ARG A 149 -6.00 9.91 15.58
CA ARG A 149 -6.03 9.87 14.12
C ARG A 149 -6.19 11.27 13.53
N TYR A 150 -5.57 11.47 12.36
CA TYR A 150 -5.90 12.53 11.41
C TYR A 150 -5.74 13.97 11.94
N ASP A 151 -4.75 14.20 12.80
CA ASP A 151 -4.43 15.48 13.44
C ASP A 151 -2.93 15.77 13.40
N ALA A 152 -2.55 16.88 12.75
CA ALA A 152 -1.16 17.32 12.60
C ALA A 152 -0.49 17.77 13.91
N ASN A 153 -1.24 17.90 15.01
CA ASN A 153 -0.67 18.08 16.35
C ASN A 153 -0.08 16.77 16.91
N PHE A 154 -0.44 15.62 16.35
CA PHE A 154 -0.10 14.28 16.83
C PHE A 154 0.51 13.41 15.72
N ILE A 155 1.39 13.99 14.90
CA ILE A 155 2.08 13.30 13.79
C ILE A 155 2.72 11.97 14.23
N GLU A 156 3.24 11.89 15.46
CA GLU A 156 3.82 10.66 16.02
C GLU A 156 2.82 9.49 16.13
N ALA A 157 1.52 9.75 16.03
CA ALA A 157 0.54 8.69 15.89
C ALA A 157 0.75 7.85 14.61
N GLU A 158 1.50 8.31 13.60
CA GLU A 158 1.90 7.51 12.42
C GLU A 158 3.40 7.15 12.40
N ALA A 159 4.12 7.43 13.48
CA ALA A 159 5.48 6.93 13.69
C ALA A 159 5.45 5.45 14.12
N ILE A 160 6.49 4.70 13.76
CA ILE A 160 6.70 3.33 14.23
C ILE A 160 7.04 3.40 15.74
N GLY A 161 6.56 2.42 16.52
CA GLY A 161 6.50 2.57 17.99
C GLY A 161 5.56 3.69 18.50
N ARG A 162 4.92 4.45 17.61
CA ARG A 162 4.09 5.65 17.85
C ARG A 162 4.83 6.81 18.52
N LYS A 163 6.16 6.87 18.41
CA LYS A 163 7.05 7.88 19.01
C LYS A 163 7.99 8.44 17.95
N ALA A 164 8.45 9.66 18.13
CA ALA A 164 9.39 10.29 17.19
C ALA A 164 10.22 11.39 17.87
N VAL A 165 11.21 11.93 17.18
CA VAL A 165 11.96 13.13 17.60
C VAL A 165 11.62 14.31 16.71
N ARG A 166 11.10 15.39 17.30
CA ARG A 166 10.73 16.63 16.59
C ARG A 166 11.83 17.68 16.70
N LEU A 167 12.55 17.87 15.60
CA LEU A 167 13.51 18.97 15.40
C LEU A 167 12.74 20.20 14.89
N ALA A 168 12.77 21.31 15.62
CA ALA A 168 12.03 22.52 15.30
C ALA A 168 12.92 23.77 15.13
N LYS A 169 14.08 23.78 15.79
CA LYS A 169 15.03 24.90 15.81
C LYS A 169 16.32 24.51 15.07
N THR A 170 17.00 25.49 14.49
CA THR A 170 18.36 25.27 13.98
C THR A 170 19.29 24.88 15.13
N GLY A 171 20.01 23.77 14.97
CA GLY A 171 20.81 23.13 16.01
C GLY A 171 20.09 22.00 16.77
N ASP A 172 18.79 21.77 16.55
CA ASP A 172 18.12 20.55 17.03
C ASP A 172 18.64 19.33 16.25
N TYR A 173 18.94 18.24 16.96
CA TYR A 173 19.47 17.00 16.39
C TYR A 173 18.96 15.73 17.06
N VAL A 174 19.11 14.60 16.37
CA VAL A 174 19.09 13.24 16.94
C VAL A 174 20.32 12.47 16.46
N SER A 175 21.03 11.80 17.38
CA SER A 175 22.20 10.97 17.07
C SER A 175 22.07 9.53 17.58
N ILE A 176 22.59 8.62 16.76
CA ILE A 176 22.56 7.17 16.91
C ILE A 176 24.00 6.66 16.88
N VAL A 177 24.33 5.69 17.72
CA VAL A 177 25.61 4.96 17.63
C VAL A 177 25.39 3.67 16.84
N THR A 178 26.16 3.46 15.78
CA THR A 178 25.99 2.30 14.90
C THR A 178 26.42 1.00 15.58
N SER A 179 25.61 -0.06 15.45
CA SER A 179 25.93 -1.41 15.94
C SER A 179 26.64 -2.28 14.88
N LYS A 180 26.61 -1.88 13.61
CA LYS A 180 27.20 -2.55 12.44
C LYS A 180 27.80 -1.49 11.51
N PRO A 181 28.77 -1.83 10.63
CA PRO A 181 29.20 -0.93 9.57
C PRO A 181 28.08 -0.73 8.53
N ALA A 182 28.13 0.41 7.83
CA ALA A 182 27.19 0.78 6.77
C ALA A 182 27.86 1.72 5.76
N ASN A 183 27.23 1.93 4.60
CA ASN A 183 27.60 2.95 3.60
C ASN A 183 26.36 3.57 2.95
N SER A 184 25.22 3.50 3.63
CA SER A 184 23.96 4.13 3.20
C SER A 184 23.12 4.55 4.41
N ILE A 185 22.12 5.37 4.13
CA ILE A 185 21.09 5.79 5.08
C ILE A 185 19.74 5.80 4.38
N VAL A 186 18.69 5.38 5.08
CA VAL A 186 17.30 5.75 4.82
C VAL A 186 16.76 6.39 6.09
N VAL A 187 16.09 7.52 5.96
CA VAL A 187 15.43 8.20 7.08
C VAL A 187 13.93 8.24 6.78
N ARG A 188 13.09 7.72 7.68
CA ARG A 188 11.65 7.98 7.65
C ARG A 188 11.39 9.25 8.47
N LEU A 189 10.79 10.25 7.84
CA LEU A 189 10.50 11.53 8.50
C LEU A 189 9.25 12.22 7.93
N SER A 190 8.73 13.18 8.70
CA SER A 190 7.73 14.15 8.25
C SER A 190 8.31 15.56 8.30
N ILE A 191 8.10 16.31 7.21
CA ILE A 191 8.25 17.78 7.17
C ILE A 191 6.86 18.38 6.86
N PRO A 192 6.61 19.69 7.10
CA PRO A 192 5.33 20.32 6.76
C PRO A 192 4.93 20.13 5.29
N ASP A 193 3.64 20.09 5.01
CA ASP A 193 3.11 20.34 3.67
C ASP A 193 3.19 21.84 3.30
N SER A 194 3.01 22.13 2.02
CA SER A 194 2.68 23.45 1.47
C SER A 194 1.30 23.91 1.96
N SER A 195 1.07 25.22 2.07
CA SER A 195 -0.24 25.78 2.46
C SER A 195 -1.36 25.51 1.44
N GLY A 196 -1.02 25.07 0.23
CA GLY A 196 -1.97 24.72 -0.83
C GLY A 196 -1.96 23.24 -1.22
N GLY A 197 -1.22 22.39 -0.52
CA GLY A 197 -0.95 21.01 -0.94
C GLY A 197 0.26 20.90 -1.87
N GLY A 198 0.59 19.66 -2.26
CA GLY A 198 1.66 19.31 -3.19
C GLY A 198 3.06 19.23 -2.57
N GLY A 199 3.19 19.43 -1.26
CA GLY A 199 4.45 19.34 -0.52
C GLY A 199 5.39 20.54 -0.67
N ILE A 200 6.50 20.46 0.05
CA ILE A 200 7.69 21.30 -0.11
C ILE A 200 8.92 20.42 -0.31
N SER A 201 10.06 21.02 -0.67
CA SER A 201 11.37 20.36 -0.69
C SER A 201 12.33 21.09 0.24
N SER A 202 13.17 20.34 0.94
CA SER A 202 14.18 20.84 1.88
C SER A 202 15.36 19.88 1.97
N THR A 203 16.29 20.14 2.89
CA THR A 203 17.36 19.20 3.28
C THR A 203 17.32 18.91 4.78
N ILE A 204 18.05 17.88 5.20
CA ILE A 204 18.48 17.68 6.59
C ILE A 204 19.97 17.33 6.63
N GLY A 205 20.73 17.94 7.53
CA GLY A 205 22.16 17.67 7.71
C GLY A 205 22.44 16.28 8.28
N VAL A 206 23.11 15.44 7.49
CA VAL A 206 23.64 14.13 7.92
C VAL A 206 25.10 14.28 8.32
N TYR A 207 25.43 13.84 9.54
CA TYR A 207 26.75 13.90 10.14
C TYR A 207 27.24 12.51 10.52
N VAL A 208 28.52 12.24 10.35
CA VAL A 208 29.23 11.03 10.84
C VAL A 208 30.42 11.48 11.68
N ASN A 209 30.49 11.06 12.94
CA ASN A 209 31.53 11.44 13.91
C ASN A 209 31.79 12.96 13.95
N GLY A 210 30.72 13.76 13.96
CA GLY A 210 30.78 15.22 14.01
C GLY A 210 31.08 15.93 12.67
N LYS A 211 31.51 15.21 11.62
CA LYS A 211 31.68 15.78 10.26
C LYS A 211 30.37 15.68 9.48
N ARG A 212 29.91 16.78 8.87
CA ARG A 212 28.77 16.76 7.91
C ARG A 212 29.20 16.02 6.64
N VAL A 213 28.43 15.02 6.22
CA VAL A 213 28.73 14.17 5.05
C VAL A 213 27.71 14.34 3.91
N LYS A 214 26.50 14.81 4.22
CA LYS A 214 25.43 15.01 3.24
C LYS A 214 24.44 16.07 3.73
N SER A 215 23.95 16.93 2.83
CA SER A 215 22.61 17.50 2.96
C SER A 215 21.66 16.49 2.31
N LEU A 216 20.93 15.70 3.11
CA LEU A 216 19.99 14.72 2.59
C LEU A 216 18.74 15.47 2.10
N ALA A 217 18.43 15.37 0.81
CA ALA A 217 17.22 15.97 0.25
C ALA A 217 15.98 15.25 0.79
N VAL A 218 14.98 16.03 1.20
CA VAL A 218 13.70 15.56 1.77
C VAL A 218 12.53 16.32 1.16
N THR A 219 11.37 15.70 1.06
CA THR A 219 10.15 16.34 0.52
C THR A 219 8.91 15.85 1.26
N SER A 220 7.85 16.64 1.22
CA SER A 220 6.49 16.24 1.62
C SER A 220 5.56 15.97 0.42
N LYS A 221 6.07 15.99 -0.82
CA LYS A 221 5.26 15.77 -2.06
C LYS A 221 4.46 14.45 -2.04
N TYR A 222 5.00 13.42 -1.41
CA TYR A 222 4.42 12.07 -1.37
C TYR A 222 3.88 11.66 0.01
N SER A 223 3.70 12.64 0.90
CA SER A 223 3.02 12.53 2.19
C SER A 223 1.90 13.58 2.26
N TRP A 224 1.20 13.66 3.39
CA TRP A 224 0.12 14.63 3.64
C TRP A 224 -1.06 14.52 2.67
N VAL A 225 -1.94 13.56 2.95
CA VAL A 225 -3.25 13.45 2.32
C VAL A 225 -4.36 13.84 3.30
N TYR A 226 -5.47 14.36 2.77
CA TYR A 226 -6.49 15.07 3.55
C TYR A 226 -7.89 14.46 3.35
N GLY A 227 -8.84 14.85 4.19
CA GLY A 227 -10.24 14.39 4.15
C GLY A 227 -10.49 13.09 4.93
N GLY A 228 -9.57 12.63 5.78
CA GLY A 228 -9.72 11.40 6.56
C GLY A 228 -9.83 10.16 5.66
N GLU A 229 -10.85 9.33 5.86
CA GLU A 229 -11.03 8.04 5.17
C GLU A 229 -11.39 8.16 3.65
N ASP A 230 -11.24 9.32 3.02
CA ASP A 230 -11.49 9.54 1.58
C ASP A 230 -10.52 8.70 0.73
N ILE A 231 -11.08 7.72 -0.01
CA ILE A 231 -10.34 6.77 -0.84
C ILE A 231 -9.53 7.44 -1.96
N LYS A 232 -9.84 8.69 -2.35
CA LYS A 232 -9.03 9.44 -3.33
C LYS A 232 -7.79 10.10 -2.73
N THR A 233 -7.67 10.07 -1.41
CA THR A 233 -6.53 10.60 -0.63
C THR A 233 -6.00 11.94 -1.15
N PRO A 234 -6.88 12.97 -1.25
CA PRO A 234 -6.56 14.23 -1.89
C PRO A 234 -5.47 15.00 -1.14
N ASN A 235 -4.45 15.44 -1.88
CA ASN A 235 -3.41 16.35 -1.38
C ASN A 235 -3.93 17.80 -1.42
N GLU A 236 -4.94 18.08 -0.59
CA GLU A 236 -5.72 19.33 -0.56
C GLU A 236 -5.96 19.79 0.89
N PRO A 237 -5.14 20.70 1.48
CA PRO A 237 -5.28 21.11 2.88
C PRO A 237 -6.66 21.63 3.30
N GLY A 238 -7.40 22.24 2.36
CA GLY A 238 -8.79 22.69 2.58
C GLY A 238 -9.80 21.57 2.86
N ARG A 239 -9.43 20.30 2.69
CA ARG A 239 -10.27 19.14 3.03
C ARG A 239 -10.18 18.74 4.51
N GLY A 240 -9.24 19.30 5.28
CA GLY A 240 -9.03 18.99 6.70
C GLY A 240 -8.53 17.57 6.95
N GLN A 241 -8.47 17.13 8.22
CA GLN A 241 -8.09 15.76 8.61
C GLN A 241 -6.83 15.20 7.89
N PRO A 242 -5.64 15.83 8.07
CA PRO A 242 -4.39 15.41 7.46
C PRO A 242 -3.90 14.07 8.00
N HIS A 243 -3.33 13.23 7.14
CA HIS A 243 -2.76 11.92 7.48
C HIS A 243 -1.73 11.45 6.44
N ALA A 244 -1.14 10.26 6.64
CA ALA A 244 0.03 9.77 5.90
C ALA A 244 1.19 10.78 5.97
N PHE A 245 1.56 11.19 7.17
CA PHE A 245 2.48 12.32 7.43
C PHE A 245 3.93 12.07 7.04
N PHE A 246 4.35 10.81 6.92
CA PHE A 246 5.75 10.41 6.75
C PHE A 246 6.06 9.93 5.34
N ASP A 247 7.29 10.21 4.90
CA ASP A 247 7.90 9.67 3.68
C ASP A 247 9.34 9.20 3.99
N GLU A 248 10.02 8.57 3.04
CA GLU A 248 11.43 8.15 3.18
C GLU A 248 12.40 8.92 2.28
N ALA A 249 13.53 9.31 2.85
CA ALA A 249 14.65 9.90 2.13
C ALA A 249 15.89 9.01 2.24
N ARG A 250 16.53 8.68 1.11
CA ARG A 250 17.64 7.71 1.04
C ARG A 250 18.89 8.26 0.35
N ALA A 251 20.07 7.82 0.80
CA ALA A 251 21.35 8.14 0.15
C ALA A 251 22.42 7.06 0.38
N LEU A 252 23.28 6.86 -0.61
CA LEU A 252 24.61 6.27 -0.40
C LEU A 252 25.57 7.32 0.22
N LEU A 253 26.50 6.83 1.03
CA LEU A 253 27.45 7.61 1.83
C LEU A 253 28.85 6.97 1.80
N ASP A 254 29.85 7.68 2.32
CA ASP A 254 31.14 7.08 2.69
C ASP A 254 30.97 5.98 3.75
N ASN A 255 31.99 5.13 3.92
CA ASN A 255 31.98 4.03 4.90
C ASN A 255 31.82 4.54 6.35
N ILE A 256 30.69 4.20 6.96
CA ILE A 256 30.38 4.38 8.37
C ILE A 256 30.83 3.11 9.12
N PRO A 257 31.84 3.17 10.01
CA PRO A 257 32.21 2.01 10.82
C PRO A 257 31.17 1.72 11.90
N ALA A 258 31.19 0.52 12.47
CA ALA A 258 30.47 0.23 13.72
C ALA A 258 31.05 1.09 14.88
N GLY A 259 30.19 1.55 15.78
CA GLY A 259 30.54 2.46 16.87
C GLY A 259 30.65 3.94 16.46
N ALA A 260 30.31 4.30 15.23
CA ALA A 260 30.26 5.69 14.79
C ALA A 260 29.01 6.40 15.31
N GLU A 261 29.12 7.69 15.66
CA GLU A 261 27.94 8.54 15.84
C GLU A 261 27.44 9.00 14.46
N VAL A 262 26.24 8.58 14.09
CA VAL A 262 25.48 9.11 12.95
C VAL A 262 24.42 10.05 13.49
N LYS A 263 24.41 11.30 13.04
CA LYS A 263 23.53 12.35 13.55
C LYS A 263 22.77 13.03 12.41
N LEU A 264 21.46 13.17 12.60
CA LEU A 264 20.60 14.03 11.81
C LEU A 264 20.41 15.35 12.56
N GLN A 265 20.61 16.48 11.91
CA GLN A 265 20.54 17.81 12.52
C GLN A 265 19.82 18.78 11.57
N LYS A 266 18.96 19.64 12.13
CA LYS A 266 18.41 20.79 11.40
C LYS A 266 19.43 21.92 11.44
N ASP A 267 20.13 22.15 10.33
CA ASP A 267 21.07 23.26 10.18
C ASP A 267 20.35 24.58 9.80
N ALA A 268 21.10 25.59 9.37
CA ALA A 268 20.54 26.88 8.93
C ALA A 268 20.01 26.84 7.48
N GLU A 269 20.55 25.95 6.64
CA GLU A 269 20.08 25.69 5.26
C GLU A 269 18.85 24.77 5.23
N ASP A 270 18.67 23.95 6.28
CA ASP A 270 17.59 22.97 6.41
C ASP A 270 16.29 23.71 6.80
N ASN A 271 15.68 24.34 5.79
CA ASN A 271 14.73 25.43 5.95
C ASN A 271 13.29 25.03 6.35
N ALA A 272 12.90 23.75 6.32
CA ALA A 272 11.55 23.34 6.66
C ALA A 272 11.20 23.66 8.14
N ALA A 273 9.96 24.05 8.42
CA ALA A 273 9.58 24.58 9.74
C ALA A 273 9.71 23.57 10.90
N PHE A 274 9.66 22.27 10.60
CA PHE A 274 10.03 21.19 11.51
C PHE A 274 10.47 19.94 10.73
N TYR A 275 11.09 19.01 11.45
CA TYR A 275 11.35 17.64 11.01
C TYR A 275 10.91 16.71 12.14
N VAL A 276 9.97 15.81 11.90
CA VAL A 276 9.64 14.71 12.82
C VAL A 276 10.37 13.47 12.30
N VAL A 277 11.46 13.09 12.95
CA VAL A 277 12.24 11.90 12.60
C VAL A 277 11.67 10.69 13.33
N ASP A 278 11.28 9.67 12.57
CA ASP A 278 10.73 8.40 13.06
C ASP A 278 11.84 7.38 13.29
N LEU A 279 12.52 6.98 12.21
CA LEU A 279 13.60 5.99 12.26
C LEU A 279 14.69 6.24 11.22
N ILE A 280 15.80 5.53 11.40
CA ILE A 280 16.92 5.47 10.47
C ILE A 280 17.23 3.99 10.14
N ASP A 281 17.12 3.58 8.88
CA ASP A 281 17.70 2.31 8.39
C ASP A 281 19.14 2.59 7.92
N MET A 282 20.10 1.72 8.25
CA MET A 282 21.46 1.76 7.70
C MET A 282 21.94 0.36 7.31
N GLU A 283 22.45 0.18 6.08
CA GLU A 283 22.98 -1.09 5.58
C GLU A 283 24.39 -0.96 4.96
N GLN A 284 25.10 -2.08 4.88
CA GLN A 284 26.33 -2.19 4.11
C GLN A 284 26.00 -2.65 2.69
N VAL A 285 25.70 -1.68 1.82
CA VAL A 285 25.43 -1.88 0.40
C VAL A 285 26.68 -2.41 -0.31
N ALA A 286 26.52 -3.46 -1.10
CA ALA A 286 27.56 -4.00 -1.96
C ALA A 286 27.90 -3.05 -3.12
N ALA A 287 29.05 -3.24 -3.76
CA ALA A 287 29.37 -2.58 -5.03
C ALA A 287 28.31 -2.92 -6.11
N PRO A 288 28.09 -2.04 -7.12
CA PRO A 288 27.17 -2.33 -8.21
C PRO A 288 27.55 -3.63 -8.93
N LEU A 289 26.53 -4.43 -9.25
CA LEU A 289 26.69 -5.63 -10.06
C LEU A 289 27.16 -5.27 -11.48
N THR A 290 27.89 -6.17 -12.12
CA THR A 290 28.36 -6.04 -13.51
C THR A 290 27.51 -6.88 -14.46
N MET A 291 27.42 -6.44 -15.73
CA MET A 291 26.62 -7.11 -16.76
C MET A 291 27.02 -8.60 -16.91
N PRO A 292 26.11 -9.56 -16.66
CA PRO A 292 26.43 -10.98 -16.79
C PRO A 292 26.57 -11.43 -18.26
N ALA A 293 27.27 -12.54 -18.47
CA ALA A 293 27.35 -13.16 -19.79
C ALA A 293 25.96 -13.54 -20.33
N GLY A 294 25.73 -13.30 -21.62
CA GLY A 294 24.44 -13.56 -22.29
C GLY A 294 23.47 -12.36 -22.32
N TYR A 295 23.76 -11.30 -21.56
CA TYR A 295 22.96 -10.07 -21.56
C TYR A 295 23.36 -9.12 -22.71
N VAL A 296 22.48 -8.18 -23.01
CA VAL A 296 22.66 -7.02 -23.90
C VAL A 296 22.36 -5.76 -23.08
N SER A 297 23.09 -4.67 -23.29
CA SER A 297 22.89 -3.43 -22.53
C SER A 297 21.76 -2.63 -23.13
N VAL A 298 20.85 -2.10 -22.31
CA VAL A 298 19.82 -1.15 -22.78
C VAL A 298 20.43 0.14 -23.34
N ALA A 299 21.69 0.44 -23.01
CA ALA A 299 22.45 1.53 -23.62
C ALA A 299 22.66 1.35 -25.13
N ASP A 300 22.70 0.11 -25.62
CA ASP A 300 22.82 -0.22 -27.05
C ASP A 300 21.53 0.14 -27.82
N HIS A 301 20.40 0.28 -27.11
CA HIS A 301 19.09 0.66 -27.62
C HIS A 301 18.72 2.13 -27.36
N GLY A 302 19.66 2.90 -26.81
CA GLY A 302 19.55 4.35 -26.64
C GLY A 302 19.31 4.85 -25.21
N MET A 303 19.06 3.99 -24.23
CA MET A 303 18.84 4.43 -22.84
C MET A 303 20.09 5.09 -22.24
N ARG A 304 19.93 6.16 -21.45
CA ARG A 304 21.04 6.91 -20.86
C ARG A 304 20.74 7.30 -19.40
N PRO A 305 21.62 6.93 -18.45
CA PRO A 305 21.42 7.33 -17.06
C PRO A 305 21.73 8.81 -16.84
N ASP A 306 20.96 9.42 -15.93
CA ASP A 306 21.23 10.71 -15.30
C ASP A 306 21.30 11.93 -16.25
N ASP A 307 20.82 11.81 -17.50
CA ASP A 307 20.74 12.91 -18.48
C ASP A 307 19.40 13.68 -18.50
N GLY A 308 18.35 13.08 -17.91
CA GLY A 308 17.01 13.66 -17.82
C GLY A 308 16.09 13.39 -19.01
N VAL A 309 16.50 12.59 -19.99
CA VAL A 309 15.70 12.20 -21.16
C VAL A 309 14.81 10.99 -20.84
N ASP A 310 13.64 10.89 -21.47
CA ASP A 310 12.69 9.78 -21.26
C ASP A 310 13.14 8.47 -21.93
N ASP A 311 13.50 7.48 -21.11
CA ASP A 311 14.01 6.17 -21.50
C ASP A 311 12.90 5.14 -21.82
N ALA A 312 11.63 5.43 -21.54
CA ALA A 312 10.55 4.45 -21.67
C ALA A 312 10.46 3.81 -23.07
N LEU A 313 10.51 4.61 -24.13
CA LEU A 313 10.48 4.12 -25.52
C LEU A 313 11.80 3.40 -25.92
N PRO A 314 13.00 3.92 -25.60
CA PRO A 314 14.25 3.14 -25.69
C PRO A 314 14.21 1.78 -24.98
N LEU A 315 13.62 1.69 -23.78
CA LEU A 315 13.49 0.45 -23.02
C LEU A 315 12.58 -0.56 -23.73
N GLN A 316 11.41 -0.12 -24.22
CA GLN A 316 10.52 -1.01 -24.98
C GLN A 316 11.22 -1.54 -26.25
N LYS A 317 11.96 -0.70 -26.99
CA LYS A 317 12.75 -1.13 -28.15
C LYS A 317 13.84 -2.15 -27.79
N ALA A 318 14.40 -2.08 -26.59
CA ALA A 318 15.34 -3.09 -26.08
C ALA A 318 14.63 -4.43 -25.80
N ILE A 319 13.43 -4.37 -25.20
CA ILE A 319 12.61 -5.55 -24.87
C ILE A 319 12.19 -6.27 -26.17
N ASP A 320 11.64 -5.52 -27.12
CA ASP A 320 11.17 -6.03 -28.41
C ASP A 320 12.31 -6.71 -29.18
N ALA A 321 13.53 -6.18 -29.09
CA ALA A 321 14.72 -6.71 -29.77
C ALA A 321 15.29 -8.01 -29.16
N VAL A 322 14.97 -8.33 -27.90
CA VAL A 322 15.38 -9.61 -27.26
C VAL A 322 14.24 -10.62 -27.13
N GLN A 323 12.98 -10.20 -27.30
CA GLN A 323 11.81 -11.05 -27.12
C GLN A 323 11.85 -12.29 -28.05
N GLY A 324 11.60 -13.48 -27.48
CA GLY A 324 11.69 -14.75 -28.19
C GLY A 324 13.12 -15.25 -28.48
N THR A 325 14.15 -14.52 -28.06
CA THR A 325 15.56 -14.95 -28.14
C THR A 325 16.05 -15.55 -26.81
N THR A 326 17.30 -16.00 -26.76
CA THR A 326 17.98 -16.40 -25.50
C THR A 326 18.70 -15.24 -24.80
N LYS A 327 18.59 -14.01 -25.31
CA LYS A 327 19.21 -12.81 -24.73
C LYS A 327 18.40 -12.28 -23.55
N LYS A 328 19.06 -11.48 -22.72
CA LYS A 328 18.51 -10.82 -21.53
C LYS A 328 18.92 -9.35 -21.53
N LEU A 329 18.15 -8.49 -20.89
CA LEU A 329 18.46 -7.07 -20.81
C LEU A 329 19.17 -6.72 -19.50
N TRP A 330 20.21 -5.91 -19.65
CA TRP A 330 20.97 -5.32 -18.57
C TRP A 330 20.77 -3.81 -18.53
N ILE A 331 20.38 -3.30 -17.38
CA ILE A 331 20.34 -1.87 -17.06
C ILE A 331 21.58 -1.54 -16.21
N PRO A 332 22.50 -0.69 -16.68
CA PRO A 332 23.61 -0.18 -15.86
C PRO A 332 23.16 0.58 -14.60
N ALA A 333 24.13 0.96 -13.77
CA ALA A 333 23.89 1.88 -12.65
C ALA A 333 23.61 3.31 -13.17
N GLY A 334 22.79 4.05 -12.41
CA GLY A 334 22.30 5.39 -12.71
C GLY A 334 20.77 5.51 -12.65
N THR A 335 20.26 6.72 -12.89
CA THR A 335 18.82 7.03 -12.86
C THR A 335 18.25 7.20 -14.27
N TYR A 336 17.22 6.43 -14.62
CA TYR A 336 16.59 6.44 -15.95
C TYR A 336 15.16 6.99 -15.85
N GLN A 337 14.74 7.86 -16.77
CA GLN A 337 13.41 8.50 -16.70
C GLN A 337 12.34 7.69 -17.44
N MET A 338 11.12 7.65 -16.89
CA MET A 338 10.04 6.77 -17.36
C MET A 338 8.71 7.53 -17.32
N ASN A 339 8.53 8.43 -18.28
CA ASN A 339 7.48 9.43 -18.30
C ASN A 339 6.45 9.24 -19.43
N SER A 340 6.77 8.52 -20.50
CA SER A 340 5.80 8.09 -21.52
C SER A 340 5.07 6.81 -21.10
N LEU A 341 3.74 6.86 -21.09
CA LEU A 341 2.90 5.66 -20.99
C LEU A 341 2.78 5.01 -22.39
N LEU A 342 3.21 3.76 -22.53
CA LEU A 342 3.26 3.09 -23.82
C LEU A 342 2.02 2.21 -24.06
N ALA A 343 1.53 2.23 -25.31
CA ALA A 343 0.48 1.32 -25.76
C ALA A 343 1.05 -0.10 -25.98
N PRO A 344 0.33 -1.19 -25.67
CA PRO A 344 0.93 -2.52 -25.70
C PRO A 344 1.17 -3.05 -27.12
N GLY A 345 2.41 -3.45 -27.41
CA GLY A 345 2.83 -3.99 -28.71
C GLY A 345 2.26 -5.38 -29.01
N GLY A 346 1.00 -5.46 -29.45
CA GLY A 346 0.34 -6.70 -29.84
C GLY A 346 -0.33 -7.47 -28.69
N ASP A 347 -0.58 -6.81 -27.56
CA ASP A 347 -1.18 -7.39 -26.36
C ASP A 347 -2.74 -7.20 -26.35
N PRO A 348 -3.50 -8.14 -25.74
CA PRO A 348 -4.96 -8.17 -25.80
C PRO A 348 -5.71 -7.06 -25.04
N TYR A 349 -5.09 -6.35 -24.07
CA TYR A 349 -5.80 -5.38 -23.21
C TYR A 349 -6.19 -4.08 -23.91
N LYS A 350 -5.56 -3.78 -25.06
CA LYS A 350 -5.74 -2.57 -25.91
C LYS A 350 -5.38 -1.23 -25.27
N GLU A 351 -5.53 -1.08 -23.95
CA GLU A 351 -5.23 0.15 -23.23
C GLU A 351 -3.73 0.25 -22.82
N PRO A 352 -3.14 1.45 -22.75
CA PRO A 352 -1.76 1.65 -22.27
C PRO A 352 -1.57 1.30 -20.78
N MET A 353 -0.97 0.14 -20.50
CA MET A 353 -0.76 -0.37 -19.13
C MET A 353 0.66 -0.17 -18.58
N GLY A 354 1.63 0.28 -19.39
CA GLY A 354 3.03 0.44 -18.99
C GLY A 354 4.02 -0.14 -20.02
N ILE A 355 5.25 -0.39 -19.57
CA ILE A 355 6.30 -1.04 -20.34
C ILE A 355 6.02 -2.55 -20.35
N SER A 356 5.91 -3.16 -21.54
CA SER A 356 5.31 -4.49 -21.72
C SER A 356 6.33 -5.54 -22.14
N LEU A 357 6.43 -6.64 -21.38
CA LEU A 357 7.38 -7.73 -21.58
C LEU A 357 6.65 -9.08 -21.75
N LYS A 358 7.23 -10.02 -22.50
CA LYS A 358 6.81 -11.43 -22.50
C LYS A 358 8.01 -12.36 -22.62
N GLY A 359 8.22 -13.23 -21.63
CA GLY A 359 9.37 -14.16 -21.58
C GLY A 359 10.76 -13.51 -21.43
N VAL A 360 10.84 -12.20 -21.14
CA VAL A 360 12.11 -11.44 -21.09
C VAL A 360 12.63 -11.29 -19.65
N THR A 361 13.94 -11.46 -19.47
CA THR A 361 14.65 -11.05 -18.24
C THR A 361 15.17 -9.62 -18.38
N LEU A 362 14.86 -8.77 -17.40
CA LEU A 362 15.37 -7.41 -17.22
C LEU A 362 16.06 -7.32 -15.85
N GLN A 363 17.36 -7.00 -15.84
CA GLN A 363 18.17 -6.94 -14.62
C GLN A 363 18.96 -5.63 -14.51
N GLY A 364 18.98 -5.04 -13.31
CA GLY A 364 19.80 -3.87 -12.97
C GLY A 364 21.08 -4.20 -12.19
N ALA A 365 21.82 -3.14 -11.82
CA ALA A 365 23.06 -3.20 -11.05
C ALA A 365 22.87 -3.35 -9.52
N GLY A 366 21.62 -3.43 -9.04
CA GLY A 366 21.22 -3.50 -7.63
C GLY A 366 20.26 -2.37 -7.25
N MET A 367 19.39 -2.59 -6.23
CA MET A 367 18.36 -1.63 -5.78
C MET A 367 18.89 -0.23 -5.39
N TRP A 368 20.15 -0.11 -5.00
CA TRP A 368 20.79 1.17 -4.68
C TRP A 368 21.51 1.83 -5.85
N HIS A 369 21.68 1.11 -6.97
CA HIS A 369 22.59 1.47 -8.05
C HIS A 369 21.86 1.74 -9.36
N THR A 370 20.83 0.96 -9.69
CA THR A 370 19.94 1.23 -10.83
C THR A 370 18.60 1.71 -10.31
N THR A 371 18.18 2.92 -10.71
CA THR A 371 16.86 3.45 -10.40
C THR A 371 16.12 3.78 -11.71
N LEU A 372 14.94 3.20 -11.88
CA LEU A 372 13.97 3.68 -12.87
C LEU A 372 13.03 4.65 -12.16
N LYS A 373 12.78 5.83 -12.73
CA LYS A 373 11.94 6.86 -12.12
C LYS A 373 10.98 7.50 -13.13
N GLY A 374 9.72 7.70 -12.77
CA GLY A 374 8.87 8.63 -13.51
C GLY A 374 7.37 8.44 -13.30
N LYS A 375 6.59 9.41 -13.77
CA LYS A 375 5.14 9.45 -13.54
C LYS A 375 4.36 8.38 -14.32
N LYS A 376 4.98 7.72 -15.31
CA LYS A 376 4.39 6.61 -16.07
C LYS A 376 5.25 5.36 -16.10
N LEU A 377 6.12 5.22 -15.10
CA LEU A 377 6.76 3.96 -14.78
C LEU A 377 5.71 2.94 -14.34
N SER A 378 5.54 1.89 -15.13
CA SER A 378 4.86 0.66 -14.73
C SER A 378 5.37 -0.49 -15.59
N PHE A 379 5.44 -1.70 -15.04
CA PHE A 379 5.74 -2.90 -15.81
C PHE A 379 4.52 -3.79 -15.96
N TYR A 380 4.37 -4.36 -17.16
CA TYR A 380 3.45 -5.44 -17.42
C TYR A 380 4.17 -6.67 -18.01
N CYS A 381 3.77 -7.87 -17.60
CA CYS A 381 4.22 -9.14 -18.17
C CYS A 381 3.03 -9.86 -18.82
N TRP A 382 3.01 -9.94 -20.14
CA TRP A 382 1.81 -10.31 -20.89
C TRP A 382 1.83 -11.74 -21.46
N GLY A 383 0.64 -12.23 -21.80
CA GLY A 383 0.45 -13.55 -22.40
C GLY A 383 0.74 -14.68 -21.43
N GLU A 384 1.51 -15.66 -21.87
CA GLU A 384 1.88 -16.84 -21.11
C GLU A 384 2.82 -16.52 -19.93
N GLY A 385 3.38 -15.31 -19.85
CA GLY A 385 4.22 -14.83 -18.74
C GLY A 385 5.73 -15.05 -18.97
N GLY A 386 6.39 -15.66 -17.99
CA GLY A 386 7.81 -16.02 -18.05
C GLY A 386 8.80 -14.85 -17.94
N CYS A 387 8.35 -13.66 -17.50
CA CYS A 387 9.25 -12.51 -17.33
C CYS A 387 10.12 -12.65 -16.07
N THR A 388 11.21 -11.90 -16.00
CA THR A 388 12.00 -11.79 -14.77
C THR A 388 12.48 -10.36 -14.59
N PHE A 389 12.03 -9.70 -13.52
CA PHE A 389 12.41 -8.34 -13.16
C PHE A 389 13.28 -8.40 -11.91
N LYS A 390 14.52 -7.88 -11.98
CA LYS A 390 15.40 -7.98 -10.81
C LYS A 390 16.52 -6.96 -10.65
N ASP A 391 16.97 -6.78 -9.42
CA ASP A 391 18.14 -5.96 -9.03
C ASP A 391 18.02 -4.47 -9.40
N PHE A 392 16.87 -3.82 -9.22
CA PHE A 392 16.71 -2.36 -9.42
C PHE A 392 15.65 -1.73 -8.52
N ALA A 393 15.72 -0.40 -8.35
CA ALA A 393 14.65 0.37 -7.75
C ALA A 393 13.71 0.96 -8.82
N MET A 394 12.47 1.18 -8.40
CA MET A 394 11.39 1.84 -9.14
C MET A 394 10.86 2.98 -8.28
N LEU A 395 10.88 4.20 -8.80
CA LEU A 395 10.32 5.38 -8.14
C LEU A 395 9.20 5.94 -9.00
N GLY A 396 7.96 5.75 -8.59
CA GLY A 396 6.82 6.42 -9.20
C GLY A 396 6.81 7.92 -8.86
N GLU A 397 5.82 8.63 -9.38
CA GLU A 397 5.51 10.00 -8.95
C GLU A 397 4.00 10.18 -8.71
N THR A 398 3.39 9.15 -8.09
CA THR A 398 2.00 9.20 -7.61
C THR A 398 1.92 10.14 -6.43
N ASP A 399 0.94 11.05 -6.41
CA ASP A 399 0.75 12.08 -5.37
C ASP A 399 -0.57 11.91 -4.57
N ARG A 400 -1.43 10.97 -5.00
CA ARG A 400 -2.75 10.61 -4.45
C ARG A 400 -3.24 9.27 -5.03
N ARG A 401 -4.27 8.67 -4.45
CA ARG A 401 -4.92 7.47 -5.03
C ARG A 401 -5.92 7.83 -6.12
N ASP A 402 -5.70 7.30 -7.33
CA ASP A 402 -6.72 7.27 -8.38
C ASP A 402 -6.85 5.86 -8.98
N ASP A 403 -7.91 5.16 -8.60
CA ASP A 403 -8.14 3.76 -8.98
C ASP A 403 -8.33 3.59 -10.50
N ASN A 404 -8.61 4.66 -11.25
CA ASN A 404 -8.77 4.65 -12.71
C ASN A 404 -7.45 4.69 -13.50
N THR A 405 -6.31 4.92 -12.85
CA THR A 405 -4.99 5.03 -13.51
C THR A 405 -4.21 3.71 -13.50
N PRO A 406 -3.30 3.46 -14.48
CA PRO A 406 -2.38 2.33 -14.45
C PRO A 406 -1.14 2.58 -13.57
N ASP A 407 -1.19 3.52 -12.61
CA ASP A 407 -0.01 4.04 -11.88
C ASP A 407 0.47 3.11 -10.74
N ASN A 408 0.43 1.80 -10.97
CA ASN A 408 0.96 0.73 -10.13
C ASN A 408 2.38 0.35 -10.59
N ALA A 409 3.26 -0.13 -9.71
CA ALA A 409 4.61 -0.53 -10.14
C ALA A 409 4.56 -1.76 -11.08
N PHE A 410 3.72 -2.74 -10.74
CA PHE A 410 3.36 -3.86 -11.62
C PHE A 410 1.84 -3.97 -11.79
N ASN A 411 1.40 -4.09 -13.04
CA ASN A 411 -0.01 -4.18 -13.43
C ASN A 411 -0.42 -5.61 -13.84
N GLY A 412 -1.74 -5.85 -13.89
CA GLY A 412 -2.39 -6.90 -14.66
C GLY A 412 -2.08 -8.35 -14.26
N GLY A 413 -2.51 -9.29 -15.11
CA GLY A 413 -2.21 -10.71 -14.95
C GLY A 413 -0.81 -11.05 -15.46
N LEU A 414 0.09 -11.45 -14.56
CA LEU A 414 1.53 -11.62 -14.83
C LEU A 414 1.90 -12.97 -15.48
N GLY A 415 0.91 -13.71 -15.98
CA GLY A 415 1.09 -15.01 -16.62
C GLY A 415 1.71 -16.09 -15.73
N THR A 416 2.39 -17.06 -16.34
CA THR A 416 2.96 -18.23 -15.65
C THR A 416 4.47 -18.08 -15.41
N ASP A 417 4.97 -18.53 -14.27
CA ASP A 417 6.39 -18.61 -13.88
C ASP A 417 7.18 -17.27 -13.88
N THR A 418 6.49 -16.12 -13.86
CA THR A 418 7.11 -14.79 -13.75
C THR A 418 7.81 -14.60 -12.39
N VAL A 419 8.91 -13.84 -12.39
CA VAL A 419 9.75 -13.58 -11.21
C VAL A 419 9.97 -12.08 -10.99
N VAL A 420 9.88 -11.64 -9.73
CA VAL A 420 10.17 -10.28 -9.25
C VAL A 420 11.11 -10.39 -8.04
N GLU A 421 12.40 -10.11 -8.21
CA GLU A 421 13.43 -10.37 -7.19
C GLU A 421 14.31 -9.14 -6.93
N ASN A 422 14.59 -8.80 -5.67
CA ASN A 422 15.44 -7.66 -5.31
C ASN A 422 14.95 -6.34 -5.97
N ILE A 423 13.65 -6.06 -5.88
CA ILE A 423 13.04 -4.80 -6.36
C ILE A 423 12.72 -3.88 -5.18
N TRP A 424 12.93 -2.58 -5.35
CA TRP A 424 12.51 -1.55 -4.39
C TRP A 424 11.55 -0.57 -5.07
N ALA A 425 10.25 -0.67 -4.80
CA ALA A 425 9.22 0.19 -5.36
C ALA A 425 8.71 1.21 -4.34
N GLU A 426 8.64 2.49 -4.73
CA GLU A 426 8.05 3.59 -3.94
C GLU A 426 7.21 4.55 -4.80
N HIS A 427 6.28 5.26 -4.16
CA HIS A 427 5.47 6.35 -4.77
C HIS A 427 4.61 5.92 -5.97
N PHE A 428 4.08 4.69 -5.89
CA PHE A 428 3.04 4.14 -6.77
C PHE A 428 1.68 4.14 -6.07
N LYS A 429 0.61 3.92 -6.84
CA LYS A 429 -0.69 3.55 -6.27
C LYS A 429 -0.58 2.20 -5.58
N VAL A 430 -0.47 1.11 -6.34
CA VAL A 430 -0.24 -0.25 -5.84
C VAL A 430 1.21 -0.67 -6.15
N GLY A 431 1.84 -1.45 -5.26
CA GLY A 431 3.14 -2.06 -5.55
C GLY A 431 3.03 -3.15 -6.62
N MET A 432 2.20 -4.17 -6.41
CA MET A 432 1.78 -5.12 -7.44
C MET A 432 0.28 -5.39 -7.37
N TRP A 433 -0.47 -5.09 -8.44
CA TRP A 433 -1.84 -5.58 -8.59
C TRP A 433 -1.84 -6.76 -9.56
N VAL A 434 -1.92 -7.97 -9.01
CA VAL A 434 -1.68 -9.22 -9.76
C VAL A 434 -3.00 -9.88 -10.12
N GLY A 435 -3.52 -9.55 -11.29
CA GLY A 435 -4.81 -10.03 -11.79
C GLY A 435 -5.57 -8.99 -12.61
N THR A 436 -6.52 -9.46 -13.43
CA THR A 436 -7.60 -8.64 -14.01
C THR A 436 -8.71 -9.55 -14.54
N ASP A 437 -9.94 -9.03 -14.48
CA ASP A 437 -11.18 -9.52 -15.12
C ASP A 437 -11.07 -9.85 -16.63
N LYS A 438 -9.98 -9.44 -17.27
CA LYS A 438 -9.72 -9.62 -18.72
C LYS A 438 -8.57 -10.59 -19.01
N ASP A 439 -7.92 -11.18 -18.00
CA ASP A 439 -6.79 -12.09 -18.21
C ASP A 439 -7.23 -13.53 -18.56
N GLN A 440 -7.21 -13.86 -19.85
CA GLN A 440 -7.46 -15.22 -20.32
C GLN A 440 -6.36 -16.24 -19.95
N PHE A 441 -5.17 -15.79 -19.53
CA PHE A 441 -4.03 -16.64 -19.20
C PHE A 441 -4.02 -16.99 -17.71
N GLY A 442 -4.14 -15.99 -16.83
CA GLY A 442 -4.23 -16.09 -15.37
C GLY A 442 -2.87 -16.33 -14.69
N THR A 443 -2.58 -15.57 -13.63
CA THR A 443 -1.27 -15.65 -12.94
C THR A 443 -1.04 -17.00 -12.26
N LYS A 444 0.11 -17.64 -12.53
CA LYS A 444 0.50 -18.94 -11.94
C LYS A 444 1.99 -18.98 -11.59
N ASN A 445 2.33 -19.59 -10.47
CA ASN A 445 3.71 -19.79 -10.02
C ASN A 445 4.55 -18.49 -9.91
N LEU A 446 3.92 -17.32 -9.79
CA LEU A 446 4.61 -16.03 -9.64
C LEU A 446 5.48 -16.08 -8.38
N LYS A 447 6.72 -15.60 -8.47
CA LYS A 447 7.66 -15.54 -7.34
C LYS A 447 8.09 -14.11 -7.10
N VAL A 448 7.67 -13.55 -5.96
CA VAL A 448 8.14 -12.25 -5.48
C VAL A 448 9.06 -12.46 -4.28
N SER A 449 10.29 -11.97 -4.34
CA SER A 449 11.24 -12.15 -3.23
C SER A 449 12.24 -11.02 -3.00
N ASN A 450 12.73 -10.93 -1.75
CA ASN A 450 13.82 -10.04 -1.34
C ASN A 450 13.58 -8.54 -1.65
N SER A 451 12.31 -8.15 -1.73
CA SER A 451 11.88 -6.86 -2.28
C SER A 451 11.33 -5.91 -1.21
N ARG A 452 11.32 -4.61 -1.52
CA ARG A 452 10.85 -3.52 -0.66
C ARG A 452 9.70 -2.80 -1.37
N PHE A 453 8.56 -2.67 -0.72
CA PHE A 453 7.40 -1.92 -1.23
C PHE A 453 7.00 -0.89 -0.18
N ARG A 454 7.30 0.39 -0.43
CA ARG A 454 7.16 1.45 0.58
C ARG A 454 6.46 2.69 0.02
N ASN A 455 5.86 3.50 0.88
CA ASN A 455 5.31 4.83 0.52
C ASN A 455 4.33 4.74 -0.67
N LEU A 456 3.26 3.96 -0.47
CA LEU A 456 2.27 3.62 -1.51
C LEU A 456 0.88 4.17 -1.16
N TYR A 457 0.08 4.49 -2.17
CA TYR A 457 -1.27 5.07 -1.99
C TYR A 457 -2.40 4.04 -1.88
N ALA A 458 -2.10 2.76 -2.14
CA ALA A 458 -2.97 1.61 -1.98
C ALA A 458 -2.13 0.40 -1.52
N ASP A 459 -2.50 -0.81 -1.95
CA ASP A 459 -1.93 -2.08 -1.51
C ASP A 459 -0.40 -2.20 -1.79
N GLY A 460 0.30 -2.98 -0.97
CA GLY A 460 1.68 -3.39 -1.25
C GLY A 460 1.75 -4.44 -2.36
N ILE A 461 1.18 -5.63 -2.11
CA ILE A 461 0.94 -6.66 -3.14
C ILE A 461 -0.47 -7.19 -2.94
N ASN A 462 -1.31 -7.13 -3.98
CA ASN A 462 -2.58 -7.85 -4.02
C ASN A 462 -2.48 -8.98 -5.05
N LEU A 463 -2.73 -10.22 -4.60
CA LEU A 463 -2.92 -11.37 -5.48
C LEU A 463 -4.42 -11.56 -5.69
N ASP A 464 -4.91 -11.31 -6.90
CA ASP A 464 -6.33 -11.31 -7.28
C ASP A 464 -6.62 -12.33 -8.41
N ASN A 465 -7.85 -12.34 -8.92
CA ASN A 465 -8.30 -12.99 -10.16
C ASN A 465 -7.82 -14.44 -10.34
N GLY A 466 -7.91 -15.24 -9.28
CA GLY A 466 -7.54 -16.65 -9.34
C GLY A 466 -6.04 -16.91 -9.45
N THR A 467 -5.20 -15.99 -9.00
CA THR A 467 -3.75 -16.19 -8.88
C THR A 467 -3.46 -17.50 -8.13
N GLN A 468 -2.64 -18.37 -8.72
CA GLN A 468 -2.43 -19.75 -8.27
C GLN A 468 -0.95 -20.10 -8.00
N ASN A 469 -0.71 -20.96 -7.02
CA ASN A 469 0.59 -21.55 -6.66
C ASN A 469 1.76 -20.55 -6.52
N SER A 470 1.45 -19.29 -6.23
CA SER A 470 2.40 -18.16 -6.28
C SER A 470 2.96 -17.84 -4.89
N SER A 471 4.20 -17.36 -4.80
CA SER A 471 4.89 -17.10 -3.54
C SER A 471 5.36 -15.66 -3.38
N VAL A 472 5.12 -15.08 -2.19
CA VAL A 472 5.68 -13.81 -1.74
C VAL A 472 6.55 -14.09 -0.51
N THR A 473 7.87 -13.96 -0.64
CA THR A 473 8.83 -14.47 0.34
C THR A 473 9.95 -13.49 0.63
N ASN A 474 10.21 -13.19 1.90
CA ASN A 474 11.27 -12.24 2.30
C ASN A 474 11.03 -10.82 1.74
N VAL A 475 9.80 -10.30 1.89
CA VAL A 475 9.38 -8.98 1.40
C VAL A 475 9.10 -8.04 2.57
N HIS A 476 9.54 -6.79 2.45
CA HIS A 476 9.37 -5.73 3.45
C HIS A 476 8.41 -4.65 2.95
N PHE A 477 7.36 -4.40 3.72
CA PHE A 477 6.36 -3.36 3.48
C PHE A 477 6.42 -2.29 4.57
N ARG A 478 6.34 -1.01 4.18
CA ARG A 478 6.24 0.11 5.12
C ARG A 478 5.42 1.25 4.51
N ASN A 479 4.54 1.88 5.28
CA ASN A 479 3.82 3.10 4.82
C ASN A 479 2.92 2.87 3.59
N THR A 480 2.03 1.86 3.62
CA THR A 480 1.06 1.55 2.55
C THR A 480 -0.32 2.18 2.80
N GLY A 481 -1.02 2.57 1.72
CA GLY A 481 -2.33 3.24 1.72
C GLY A 481 -3.55 2.34 1.53
N ASP A 482 -3.30 1.05 1.44
CA ASP A 482 -4.24 -0.04 1.70
C ASP A 482 -3.40 -1.23 2.19
N ASP A 483 -3.93 -2.46 2.11
CA ASP A 483 -3.25 -3.64 2.65
C ASP A 483 -1.82 -3.85 2.14
N ALA A 484 -0.87 -3.95 3.07
CA ALA A 484 0.51 -4.24 2.69
C ALA A 484 0.66 -5.57 1.92
N MET A 485 -0.18 -6.57 2.21
CA MET A 485 -0.27 -7.81 1.43
C MET A 485 -1.70 -8.36 1.50
N ALA A 486 -2.35 -8.49 0.33
CA ALA A 486 -3.70 -9.02 0.18
C ALA A 486 -3.73 -10.27 -0.71
N LEU A 487 -4.64 -11.21 -0.39
CA LEU A 487 -5.07 -12.28 -1.28
C LEU A 487 -6.58 -12.14 -1.50
N TRP A 488 -6.99 -11.53 -2.62
CA TRP A 488 -8.39 -11.33 -2.95
C TRP A 488 -8.91 -12.42 -3.90
N ALA A 489 -9.91 -13.19 -3.49
CA ALA A 489 -10.53 -14.20 -4.35
C ALA A 489 -11.82 -13.63 -4.96
N TYR A 490 -11.72 -12.54 -5.73
CA TYR A 490 -12.90 -11.78 -6.17
C TYR A 490 -13.83 -12.58 -7.09
N LYS A 491 -14.98 -12.99 -6.55
CA LYS A 491 -15.99 -13.81 -7.24
C LYS A 491 -16.62 -13.10 -8.46
N GLY A 492 -16.64 -11.77 -8.49
CA GLY A 492 -17.35 -11.00 -9.52
C GLY A 492 -16.69 -11.03 -10.91
N ALA A 493 -15.40 -11.36 -11.00
CA ALA A 493 -14.70 -11.47 -12.28
C ALA A 493 -15.02 -12.77 -13.06
N GLY A 494 -15.70 -13.74 -12.44
CA GLY A 494 -15.94 -15.07 -13.03
C GLY A 494 -14.75 -16.04 -12.92
N ASP A 495 -13.64 -15.57 -12.36
CA ASP A 495 -12.42 -16.35 -12.14
C ASP A 495 -12.56 -17.49 -11.12
N ARG A 496 -11.53 -18.33 -11.09
CA ARG A 496 -11.37 -19.36 -10.04
C ARG A 496 -10.92 -18.70 -8.73
N PRO A 497 -11.23 -19.28 -7.55
CA PRO A 497 -10.64 -18.80 -6.30
C PRO A 497 -9.11 -18.97 -6.27
N ASN A 498 -8.43 -17.97 -5.71
CA ASN A 498 -6.99 -18.04 -5.41
C ASN A 498 -6.66 -19.31 -4.62
N SER A 499 -5.60 -20.02 -5.01
CA SER A 499 -5.29 -21.32 -4.40
C SER A 499 -3.82 -21.70 -4.53
N GLY A 500 -3.29 -22.37 -3.50
CA GLY A 500 -1.88 -22.79 -3.46
C GLY A 500 -0.86 -21.67 -3.19
N ASN A 501 -1.30 -20.42 -3.02
CA ASN A 501 -0.41 -19.28 -2.78
C ASN A 501 0.22 -19.33 -1.37
N VAL A 502 1.45 -18.84 -1.24
CA VAL A 502 2.23 -18.85 0.01
C VAL A 502 2.83 -17.47 0.27
N VAL A 503 2.54 -16.89 1.44
CA VAL A 503 3.24 -15.70 1.94
C VAL A 503 4.08 -16.09 3.15
N SER A 504 5.39 -15.83 3.12
CA SER A 504 6.31 -16.26 4.19
C SER A 504 7.45 -15.27 4.45
N ASN A 505 7.89 -15.17 5.71
CA ASN A 505 8.94 -14.24 6.14
C ASN A 505 8.70 -12.80 5.61
N VAL A 506 7.52 -12.22 5.85
CA VAL A 506 7.23 -10.84 5.46
C VAL A 506 7.03 -9.95 6.68
N THR A 507 7.48 -8.70 6.56
CA THR A 507 7.33 -7.66 7.58
C THR A 507 6.44 -6.56 7.04
N SER A 508 5.44 -6.13 7.82
CA SER A 508 4.66 -4.92 7.55
C SER A 508 4.77 -3.93 8.71
N GLN A 509 5.06 -2.67 8.39
CA GLN A 509 5.27 -1.58 9.34
C GLN A 509 4.42 -0.38 8.95
N MET A 510 3.43 -0.04 9.77
CA MET A 510 2.57 1.14 9.57
C MET A 510 1.95 1.25 8.15
N PRO A 511 1.02 0.35 7.75
CA PRO A 511 -0.05 0.77 6.86
C PRO A 511 -0.77 1.97 7.50
N TRP A 512 -0.93 3.07 6.76
CA TRP A 512 -1.69 4.24 7.23
C TRP A 512 -3.20 4.08 6.99
N ARG A 513 -3.60 3.03 6.26
CA ARG A 513 -4.98 2.61 6.02
C ARG A 513 -5.05 1.07 5.88
N ALA A 514 -6.23 0.50 6.07
CA ALA A 514 -6.49 -0.95 6.03
C ALA A 514 -5.56 -1.79 6.95
N ASN A 515 -5.04 -2.95 6.50
CA ASN A 515 -4.42 -3.96 7.37
C ASN A 515 -2.95 -4.25 7.03
N CYS A 516 -2.23 -4.88 7.96
CA CYS A 516 -0.90 -5.44 7.67
C CYS A 516 -0.97 -6.60 6.65
N PHE A 517 -1.99 -7.47 6.77
CA PHE A 517 -2.13 -8.70 5.99
C PHE A 517 -3.63 -9.02 5.84
N ALA A 518 -4.09 -9.32 4.61
CA ALA A 518 -5.49 -9.63 4.32
C ALA A 518 -5.65 -10.89 3.44
N VAL A 519 -6.73 -11.64 3.68
CA VAL A 519 -7.18 -12.77 2.84
C VAL A 519 -8.69 -12.64 2.71
N TYR A 520 -9.17 -12.22 1.55
CA TYR A 520 -10.37 -11.38 1.51
C TYR A 520 -11.71 -12.08 1.27
N GLY A 521 -12.66 -11.66 2.11
CA GLY A 521 -14.12 -11.83 2.00
C GLY A 521 -14.89 -10.87 2.94
N GLY A 522 -14.30 -9.71 3.28
CA GLY A 522 -14.86 -8.77 4.26
C GLY A 522 -13.95 -7.58 4.59
N THR A 523 -14.42 -6.62 5.40
CA THR A 523 -13.70 -5.37 5.80
C THR A 523 -12.81 -5.54 7.06
N SER A 524 -12.29 -4.45 7.64
CA SER A 524 -11.25 -4.38 8.69
C SER A 524 -11.76 -4.16 10.15
N GLY A 525 -10.95 -4.55 11.15
CA GLY A 525 -11.20 -4.32 12.59
C GLY A 525 -10.53 -5.35 13.53
N GLY A 526 -9.76 -4.89 14.53
CA GLY A 526 -9.04 -5.78 15.49
C GLY A 526 -7.70 -6.34 14.98
N ALA A 527 -6.83 -6.81 15.89
CA ALA A 527 -5.46 -7.21 15.55
C ALA A 527 -5.31 -8.61 14.90
N LEU A 528 -6.20 -9.55 15.23
CA LEU A 528 -6.45 -10.78 14.47
C LEU A 528 -7.96 -10.93 14.29
N ARG A 529 -8.46 -10.58 13.10
CA ARG A 529 -9.89 -10.61 12.75
C ARG A 529 -10.29 -11.89 12.03
N PHE A 530 -11.49 -12.37 12.32
CA PHE A 530 -12.25 -13.28 11.46
C PHE A 530 -13.62 -12.63 11.22
N HIS A 531 -13.97 -12.39 9.95
CA HIS A 531 -15.13 -11.57 9.58
C HIS A 531 -15.94 -12.22 8.45
N THR A 532 -17.27 -12.28 8.58
CA THR A 532 -18.13 -13.09 7.70
C THR A 532 -18.95 -12.30 6.67
N LEU A 533 -18.63 -11.02 6.42
CA LEU A 533 -19.36 -10.08 5.53
C LEU A 533 -19.85 -10.68 4.20
N GLN A 534 -19.02 -11.45 3.49
CA GLN A 534 -19.37 -12.02 2.18
C GLN A 534 -19.67 -13.53 2.22
N GLY A 535 -19.83 -14.13 3.41
CA GLY A 535 -20.19 -15.53 3.61
C GLY A 535 -19.46 -16.23 4.77
N ASP A 536 -19.75 -17.52 4.97
CA ASP A 536 -19.17 -18.28 6.09
C ASP A 536 -17.63 -18.31 6.06
N VAL A 537 -17.00 -17.96 7.19
CA VAL A 537 -15.56 -18.16 7.40
C VAL A 537 -15.30 -19.61 7.82
N LYS A 538 -14.54 -20.35 7.01
CA LYS A 538 -14.37 -21.80 7.23
C LYS A 538 -13.03 -22.38 6.80
N ASN A 539 -12.61 -23.44 7.52
CA ASN A 539 -11.37 -24.19 7.32
C ASN A 539 -10.09 -23.37 7.55
N ILE A 540 -10.10 -22.49 8.55
CA ILE A 540 -8.98 -21.59 8.88
C ILE A 540 -8.24 -22.12 10.12
N LYS A 541 -6.91 -22.17 10.04
CA LYS A 541 -6.03 -22.45 11.17
C LYS A 541 -5.09 -21.27 11.38
N ALA A 542 -5.13 -20.67 12.57
CA ALA A 542 -4.20 -19.63 13.01
C ALA A 542 -3.36 -20.19 14.17
N GLU A 543 -2.04 -20.24 14.03
CA GLU A 543 -1.18 -20.82 15.07
C GLU A 543 0.13 -20.08 15.33
N ASN A 544 0.60 -20.14 16.58
CA ASN A 544 1.86 -19.56 17.04
C ASN A 544 1.96 -18.05 16.79
N ILE A 545 0.94 -17.29 17.22
CA ILE A 545 0.84 -15.83 17.04
C ILE A 545 1.07 -15.14 18.39
N ASP A 546 1.92 -14.11 18.42
CA ASP A 546 2.06 -13.21 19.57
C ASP A 546 1.44 -11.86 19.20
N ILE A 547 0.38 -11.45 19.90
CA ILE A 547 -0.32 -10.16 19.73
C ILE A 547 0.06 -9.27 20.91
N ILE A 548 0.70 -8.14 20.61
CA ILE A 548 1.30 -7.25 21.61
C ILE A 548 0.81 -5.82 21.34
N ASP A 549 0.24 -5.16 22.35
CA ASP A 549 -0.16 -3.74 22.32
C ASP A 549 -1.14 -3.41 21.17
N SER A 550 -2.22 -4.19 21.05
CA SER A 550 -3.28 -3.97 20.06
C SER A 550 -4.12 -2.74 20.43
N THR A 551 -4.35 -1.83 19.49
CA THR A 551 -5.11 -0.57 19.71
C THR A 551 -6.48 -0.78 20.39
N PHE A 552 -7.21 -1.80 19.96
CA PHE A 552 -8.45 -2.24 20.57
C PHE A 552 -8.33 -3.72 20.98
N GLN A 553 -9.02 -4.62 20.28
CA GLN A 553 -9.08 -6.05 20.61
C GLN A 553 -7.84 -6.79 20.13
N GLY A 554 -7.44 -7.84 20.87
CA GLY A 554 -6.42 -8.78 20.42
C GLY A 554 -6.94 -9.71 19.33
N ILE A 555 -7.87 -10.59 19.68
CA ILE A 555 -8.58 -11.48 18.74
C ILE A 555 -10.03 -11.00 18.61
N HIS A 556 -10.56 -10.92 17.39
CA HIS A 556 -11.93 -10.46 17.13
C HIS A 556 -12.66 -11.34 16.11
N PHE A 557 -13.83 -11.87 16.51
CA PHE A 557 -14.77 -12.55 15.62
C PHE A 557 -15.97 -11.63 15.35
N GLU A 558 -16.23 -11.28 14.09
CA GLU A 558 -17.35 -10.41 13.70
C GLU A 558 -18.25 -11.08 12.66
N SER A 559 -19.57 -10.93 12.86
CA SER A 559 -20.58 -11.73 12.18
C SER A 559 -21.69 -10.88 11.59
N ASP A 560 -21.79 -10.87 10.26
CA ASP A 560 -22.91 -10.27 9.51
C ASP A 560 -23.97 -11.34 9.18
N GLY A 561 -24.31 -12.18 10.17
CA GLY A 561 -25.28 -13.27 10.03
C GLY A 561 -24.76 -14.57 9.41
N HIS A 562 -23.50 -14.60 8.97
CA HIS A 562 -22.83 -15.78 8.40
C HIS A 562 -21.93 -16.51 9.41
N ASN A 563 -21.70 -17.81 9.22
CA ASN A 563 -21.22 -18.72 10.27
C ASN A 563 -19.69 -18.92 10.29
N PHE A 564 -19.15 -19.28 11.44
CA PHE A 564 -17.78 -19.79 11.59
C PHE A 564 -17.76 -21.32 11.74
N SER A 565 -16.96 -22.03 10.92
CA SER A 565 -16.86 -23.50 11.02
C SER A 565 -15.47 -24.04 10.68
N ASN A 566 -15.01 -25.05 11.41
CA ASN A 566 -13.64 -25.58 11.31
C ASN A 566 -12.59 -24.43 11.40
N LEU A 567 -12.74 -23.60 12.43
CA LEU A 567 -11.87 -22.48 12.77
C LEU A 567 -11.06 -22.86 14.01
N SER A 568 -9.73 -22.91 13.89
CA SER A 568 -8.83 -23.37 14.96
C SER A 568 -7.76 -22.32 15.28
N LEU A 569 -7.70 -21.88 16.53
CA LEU A 569 -6.72 -20.93 17.05
C LEU A 569 -5.83 -21.66 18.06
N LYS A 570 -4.52 -21.74 17.79
CA LYS A 570 -3.56 -22.53 18.57
C LYS A 570 -2.32 -21.75 19.00
N ASN A 571 -1.90 -21.89 20.27
CA ASN A 571 -0.68 -21.27 20.81
C ASN A 571 -0.62 -19.74 20.56
N ILE A 572 -1.72 -19.03 20.78
CA ILE A 572 -1.80 -17.56 20.58
C ILE A 572 -1.62 -16.85 21.92
N LYS A 573 -0.74 -15.86 21.99
CA LYS A 573 -0.57 -15.02 23.18
C LYS A 573 -1.09 -13.62 22.91
N VAL A 574 -1.84 -13.04 23.84
CA VAL A 574 -2.39 -11.68 23.74
C VAL A 574 -1.99 -10.88 24.97
N SER A 575 -1.34 -9.74 24.77
CA SER A 575 -0.87 -8.85 25.84
C SER A 575 -1.00 -7.38 25.46
N GLY A 576 -1.48 -6.54 26.38
CA GLY A 576 -1.55 -5.09 26.23
C GLY A 576 -2.72 -4.59 25.37
N SER A 577 -3.78 -5.37 25.19
CA SER A 577 -4.92 -4.93 24.37
C SER A 577 -5.62 -3.70 24.95
N GLY A 578 -5.80 -2.65 24.13
CA GLY A 578 -6.43 -1.39 24.51
C GLY A 578 -7.93 -1.50 24.77
N THR A 579 -8.59 -2.56 24.30
CA THR A 579 -9.90 -3.01 24.82
C THR A 579 -9.79 -4.45 25.32
N SER A 580 -10.49 -5.42 24.71
CA SER A 580 -10.57 -6.80 25.23
C SER A 580 -9.55 -7.74 24.59
N GLY A 581 -9.03 -8.70 25.36
CA GLY A 581 -8.06 -9.68 24.82
C GLY A 581 -8.65 -10.52 23.70
N ILE A 582 -9.89 -11.00 23.90
CA ILE A 582 -10.71 -11.69 22.90
C ILE A 582 -12.09 -11.02 22.86
N ALA A 583 -12.63 -10.81 21.67
CA ALA A 583 -13.97 -10.27 21.48
C ALA A 583 -14.80 -10.97 20.40
N ALA A 584 -16.12 -10.89 20.54
CA ALA A 584 -17.07 -11.23 19.48
C ALA A 584 -18.15 -10.16 19.32
N SER A 585 -18.61 -9.93 18.09
CA SER A 585 -19.70 -9.02 17.73
C SER A 585 -20.62 -9.65 16.68
N GLY A 586 -21.83 -9.11 16.51
CA GLY A 586 -22.78 -9.59 15.50
C GLY A 586 -23.38 -10.99 15.76
N TYR A 587 -23.45 -11.40 17.04
CA TYR A 587 -23.99 -12.69 17.47
C TYR A 587 -23.35 -13.92 16.79
N ALA A 588 -22.01 -13.92 16.70
CA ALA A 588 -21.21 -14.91 15.96
C ALA A 588 -21.64 -16.38 16.17
N SER A 589 -22.06 -17.03 15.09
CA SER A 589 -22.61 -18.39 15.10
C SER A 589 -21.58 -19.45 14.68
N GLY A 590 -21.80 -20.68 15.14
CA GLY A 590 -20.92 -21.82 14.87
C GLY A 590 -19.91 -22.06 15.99
N LYS A 591 -18.64 -22.32 15.65
CA LYS A 591 -17.57 -22.63 16.62
C LYS A 591 -16.19 -22.15 16.17
N ALA A 592 -15.40 -21.67 17.14
CA ALA A 592 -13.95 -21.56 17.08
C ALA A 592 -13.31 -22.43 18.19
N SER A 593 -12.44 -23.37 17.79
CA SER A 593 -11.71 -24.24 18.72
C SER A 593 -10.40 -23.57 19.16
N MET A 594 -10.26 -23.38 20.47
CA MET A 594 -9.20 -22.56 21.09
C MET A 594 -8.27 -23.46 21.90
N GLU A 595 -6.97 -23.52 21.58
CA GLU A 595 -5.98 -24.35 22.28
C GLU A 595 -4.72 -23.54 22.62
N GLY A 596 -4.26 -23.57 23.87
CA GLY A 596 -3.06 -22.82 24.27
C GLY A 596 -3.15 -21.30 24.07
N VAL A 597 -4.37 -20.73 24.02
CA VAL A 597 -4.59 -19.29 23.85
C VAL A 597 -4.52 -18.60 25.22
N THR A 598 -3.61 -17.65 25.35
CA THR A 598 -3.36 -16.95 26.63
C THR A 598 -3.62 -15.44 26.51
N VAL A 599 -4.30 -14.86 27.49
CA VAL A 599 -4.52 -13.41 27.62
C VAL A 599 -3.89 -12.95 28.93
N THR A 600 -2.99 -11.98 28.89
CA THR A 600 -2.23 -11.55 30.09
C THR A 600 -2.56 -10.14 30.56
N THR A 601 -2.83 -9.20 29.64
CA THR A 601 -3.19 -7.81 29.95
C THR A 601 -4.14 -7.27 28.89
N SER A 602 -5.25 -6.68 29.31
CA SER A 602 -6.27 -6.09 28.42
C SER A 602 -7.12 -5.07 29.21
N ALA A 603 -7.16 -3.81 28.78
CA ALA A 603 -7.78 -2.72 29.54
C ALA A 603 -9.32 -2.87 29.68
N GLY A 604 -9.97 -3.38 28.62
CA GLY A 604 -11.40 -3.69 28.58
C GLY A 604 -11.75 -5.12 29.01
N GLY A 605 -10.92 -5.75 29.86
CA GLY A 605 -11.13 -7.13 30.34
C GLY A 605 -10.81 -8.22 29.31
N ALA A 606 -10.55 -9.44 29.78
CA ALA A 606 -9.95 -10.47 28.93
C ALA A 606 -10.86 -11.00 27.81
N LEU A 607 -12.18 -10.98 28.01
CA LEU A 607 -13.18 -11.53 27.10
C LEU A 607 -14.43 -10.62 27.03
N ASN A 608 -14.87 -10.25 25.82
CA ASN A 608 -16.13 -9.54 25.59
C ASN A 608 -16.89 -10.13 24.39
N LEU A 609 -17.94 -10.91 24.65
CA LEU A 609 -18.66 -11.66 23.60
C LEU A 609 -19.79 -10.90 22.90
N GLY A 610 -20.14 -9.67 23.31
CA GLY A 610 -21.11 -8.83 22.58
C GLY A 610 -22.50 -9.47 22.34
N GLY A 611 -22.96 -10.35 23.24
CA GLY A 611 -24.21 -11.12 23.07
C GLY A 611 -24.04 -12.50 22.40
N THR A 612 -22.86 -12.81 21.89
CA THR A 612 -22.50 -14.15 21.37
C THR A 612 -22.53 -15.20 22.49
N ALA A 613 -23.05 -16.39 22.20
CA ALA A 613 -23.09 -17.49 23.16
C ALA A 613 -21.68 -17.98 23.53
N SER A 614 -21.40 -18.23 24.81
CA SER A 614 -20.09 -18.68 25.27
C SER A 614 -19.65 -20.03 24.70
N SER A 615 -20.60 -20.87 24.27
CA SER A 615 -20.38 -22.14 23.55
C SER A 615 -19.76 -21.99 22.16
N PHE A 616 -19.70 -20.76 21.62
CA PHE A 616 -18.96 -20.43 20.39
C PHE A 616 -17.45 -20.68 20.55
N LEU A 617 -16.88 -20.38 21.73
CA LEU A 617 -15.47 -20.59 22.03
C LEU A 617 -15.27 -21.97 22.67
N GLU A 618 -14.92 -22.95 21.85
CA GLU A 618 -14.63 -24.31 22.30
C GLU A 618 -13.23 -24.36 22.94
N ARG A 619 -13.20 -24.22 24.28
CA ARG A 619 -11.97 -24.20 25.08
C ARG A 619 -11.36 -25.60 25.20
N LEU A 620 -10.25 -25.82 24.50
CA LEU A 620 -9.40 -27.01 24.64
C LEU A 620 -8.33 -26.79 25.75
N SER A 621 -7.30 -27.62 25.77
CA SER A 621 -6.20 -27.55 26.75
C SER A 621 -5.34 -26.29 26.62
N GLY A 622 -4.68 -25.91 27.72
CA GLY A 622 -3.62 -24.89 27.74
C GLY A 622 -4.07 -23.42 27.67
N ASN A 623 -5.37 -23.14 27.53
CA ASN A 623 -5.88 -21.76 27.55
C ASN A 623 -5.76 -21.15 28.96
N SER A 624 -5.49 -19.84 29.06
CA SER A 624 -5.43 -19.14 30.35
C SER A 624 -5.70 -17.63 30.27
N GLY A 625 -6.24 -17.08 31.36
CA GLY A 625 -6.42 -15.63 31.56
C GLY A 625 -7.71 -15.02 30.98
N TRP A 626 -8.58 -15.83 30.38
CA TRP A 626 -9.88 -15.44 29.82
C TRP A 626 -10.93 -16.53 30.07
#